data_AF-A0A7Y2WYZ6-F1
#
_entry.id   AF-A0A7Y2WYZ6-F1
#
_cell.length_a   1.000
_cell.length_b   1.000
_cell.length_c   1.000
_cell.angle_alpha   90.00
_cell.angle_beta   90.00
_cell.angle_gamma   90.00
#
_symmetry.space_group_name_H-M   'P 1'
#
loop_
_entity.id
_entity.type
_entity.pdbx_description
1 polymer ?
#
loop_
_entity_poly.entity_id
_entity_poly.type
_entity_poly.pdbx_seq_one_letter_code
_entity_poly.pdbx_strand_id
1 'polypeptide(L)'
;MDGVTWPTSEHYFQAQKFPDPAIQARICAAASPMEAAALGRSREFPLRLDWEQVKDDMMYTALQAKFTQHAELREALLATGDATLIEHTTNDAYWADGGDGHGRNMLGILLMRLRDALRRPA
;
A
#
# COMPACT_ATOMS: atom_id res chain seq x y z
N MET A 1 10.36 -3.38 7.88
CA MET A 1 9.31 -4.40 8.08
C MET A 1 9.98 -5.75 8.02
N ASP A 2 9.78 -6.63 9.02
CA ASP A 2 10.37 -7.98 9.06
C ASP A 2 11.90 -8.05 8.85
N GLY A 3 12.63 -7.09 9.44
CA GLY A 3 14.09 -6.97 9.28
C GLY A 3 14.57 -6.40 7.94
N VAL A 4 13.65 -6.08 7.02
CA VAL A 4 13.97 -5.49 5.70
C VAL A 4 13.54 -4.02 5.65
N THR A 5 14.42 -3.16 5.14
CA THR A 5 14.10 -1.76 4.82
C THR A 5 13.59 -1.68 3.40
N TRP A 6 12.33 -1.27 3.25
CA TRP A 6 11.69 -1.08 1.95
C TRP A 6 11.76 0.38 1.54
N PRO A 7 12.23 0.74 0.33
CA PRO A 7 12.36 2.13 -0.08
C PRO A 7 11.03 2.89 -0.06
N THR A 8 9.96 2.24 -0.49
CA THR A 8 8.60 2.78 -0.41
C THR A 8 7.58 1.67 -0.15
N SER A 9 6.36 2.05 0.24
CA SER A 9 5.22 1.13 0.36
C SER A 9 4.96 0.37 -0.95
N GLU A 10 5.22 0.99 -2.11
CA GLU A 10 5.08 0.36 -3.43
C GLU A 10 6.04 -0.83 -3.58
N HIS A 11 7.30 -0.69 -3.16
CA HIS A 11 8.28 -1.79 -3.23
C HIS A 11 7.82 -2.99 -2.42
N TYR A 12 7.38 -2.75 -1.18
CA TYR A 12 6.84 -3.81 -0.32
C TYR A 12 5.60 -4.46 -0.96
N PHE A 13 4.61 -3.65 -1.35
CA PHE A 13 3.35 -4.16 -1.88
C PHE A 13 3.54 -5.00 -3.15
N GLN A 14 4.40 -4.54 -4.07
CA GLN A 14 4.72 -5.26 -5.29
C GLN A 14 5.52 -6.54 -5.02
N ALA A 15 6.43 -6.53 -4.03
CA ALA A 15 7.16 -7.72 -3.63
C ALA A 15 6.24 -8.80 -3.04
N GLN A 16 5.26 -8.42 -2.20
CA GLN A 16 4.35 -9.38 -1.55
C GLN A 16 3.42 -10.13 -2.49
N LYS A 17 3.37 -9.74 -3.77
CA LYS A 17 2.70 -10.49 -4.83
C LYS A 17 3.36 -11.83 -5.12
N PHE A 18 4.65 -11.96 -4.87
CA PHE A 18 5.43 -13.14 -5.25
C PHE A 18 5.86 -13.91 -3.99
N PRO A 19 5.67 -15.23 -3.96
CA PRO A 19 6.20 -16.05 -2.86
C PRO A 19 7.71 -16.26 -2.94
N ASP A 20 8.33 -16.03 -4.11
CA ASP A 20 9.75 -16.23 -4.34
C ASP A 20 10.60 -15.09 -3.74
N PRO A 21 11.48 -15.39 -2.76
CA PRO A 21 12.34 -14.39 -2.13
C PRO A 21 13.31 -13.69 -3.10
N ALA A 22 13.74 -14.35 -4.18
CA ALA A 22 14.64 -13.74 -5.15
C ALA A 22 13.93 -12.63 -5.94
N ILE A 23 12.65 -12.84 -6.28
CA ILE A 23 11.82 -11.82 -6.93
C ILE A 23 11.54 -10.67 -5.98
N GLN A 24 11.21 -10.98 -4.72
CA GLN A 24 11.01 -9.97 -3.69
C GLN A 24 12.25 -9.08 -3.51
N ALA A 25 13.44 -9.67 -3.45
CA ALA A 25 14.71 -8.96 -3.35
C ALA A 25 14.97 -8.08 -4.59
N ARG A 26 14.68 -8.60 -5.80
CA ARG A 26 14.79 -7.83 -7.05
C ARG A 26 13.87 -6.61 -7.06
N ILE A 27 12.62 -6.76 -6.60
CA ILE A 27 11.67 -5.64 -6.50
C ILE A 27 12.13 -4.66 -5.42
N CYS A 28 12.63 -5.14 -4.28
CA CYS A 28 13.16 -4.29 -3.21
C CYS A 28 14.36 -3.44 -3.68
N ALA A 29 15.17 -3.97 -4.58
CA ALA A 29 16.36 -3.31 -5.12
C ALA A 29 16.09 -2.38 -6.32
N ALA A 30 14.84 -2.26 -6.78
CA ALA A 30 14.49 -1.35 -7.88
C ALA A 30 14.85 0.11 -7.54
N ALA A 31 15.26 0.88 -8.53
CA ALA A 31 15.73 2.24 -8.30
C ALA A 31 14.60 3.25 -8.03
N SER A 32 13.36 2.88 -8.38
CA SER A 32 12.21 3.77 -8.23
C SER A 32 10.90 3.00 -7.98
N PRO A 33 9.88 3.64 -7.39
CA PRO A 33 8.55 3.05 -7.24
C PRO A 33 7.91 2.66 -8.58
N MET A 34 8.18 3.43 -9.64
CA MET A 34 7.69 3.12 -10.99
C MET A 34 8.28 1.81 -11.52
N GLU A 35 9.57 1.58 -11.29
CA GLU A 35 10.26 0.36 -11.67
C GLU A 35 9.78 -0.83 -10.82
N ALA A 36 9.64 -0.66 -9.51
CA ALA A 36 9.05 -1.68 -8.63
C ALA A 36 7.63 -2.07 -9.09
N ALA A 37 6.81 -1.09 -9.46
CA ALA A 37 5.48 -1.31 -10.01
C ALA A 37 5.49 -1.99 -11.38
N ALA A 38 6.49 -1.71 -12.23
CA ALA A 38 6.66 -2.40 -13.50
C ALA A 38 7.02 -3.89 -13.27
N LEU A 39 8.00 -4.15 -12.41
CA LEU A 39 8.42 -5.50 -12.04
C LEU A 39 7.27 -6.30 -11.43
N GLY A 40 6.53 -5.73 -10.47
CA GLY A 40 5.43 -6.44 -9.82
C GLY A 40 4.13 -6.53 -10.62
N ARG A 41 4.06 -5.88 -11.79
CA ARG A 41 2.99 -6.11 -12.79
C ARG A 41 3.38 -7.15 -13.84
N SER A 42 4.67 -7.48 -13.96
CA SER A 42 5.16 -8.52 -14.85
C SER A 42 4.45 -9.84 -14.60
N ARG A 43 4.19 -10.57 -15.69
CA ARG A 43 3.61 -11.93 -15.67
C ARG A 43 4.64 -13.00 -16.01
N GLU A 44 5.91 -12.61 -16.02
CA GLU A 44 7.05 -13.53 -16.15
C GLU A 44 7.07 -14.56 -15.00
N PHE A 45 6.57 -14.18 -13.83
CA PHE A 45 6.53 -15.03 -12.65
C PHE A 45 5.11 -15.17 -12.10
N PRO A 46 4.76 -16.33 -11.51
CA PRO A 46 3.45 -16.55 -10.92
C PRO A 46 3.26 -15.68 -9.68
N LEU A 47 2.11 -15.02 -9.59
CA LEU A 47 1.66 -14.40 -8.36
C LEU A 47 1.27 -15.47 -7.34
N ARG A 48 1.25 -15.11 -6.06
CA ARG A 48 0.63 -15.93 -5.02
C ARG A 48 -0.86 -16.16 -5.33
N LEU A 49 -1.32 -17.37 -5.06
CA LEU A 49 -2.67 -17.84 -5.46
C LEU A 49 -3.80 -17.08 -4.73
N ASP A 50 -3.53 -16.61 -3.53
CA ASP A 50 -4.45 -15.89 -2.65
C ASP A 50 -4.32 -14.36 -2.77
N TRP A 51 -3.64 -13.85 -3.81
CA TRP A 51 -3.33 -12.42 -3.93
C TRP A 51 -4.56 -11.51 -3.80
N GLU A 52 -5.65 -11.85 -4.48
CA GLU A 52 -6.88 -11.05 -4.44
C GLU A 52 -7.53 -11.03 -3.05
N GLN A 53 -7.28 -12.04 -2.20
CA GLN A 53 -7.77 -12.08 -0.82
C GLN A 53 -6.89 -11.28 0.14
N VAL A 54 -5.57 -11.24 -0.09
CA VAL A 54 -4.60 -10.71 0.87
C VAL A 54 -4.09 -9.31 0.54
N LYS A 55 -4.29 -8.81 -0.69
CA LYS A 55 -3.73 -7.52 -1.13
C LYS A 55 -4.12 -6.33 -0.24
N ASP A 56 -5.34 -6.31 0.29
CA ASP A 56 -5.81 -5.24 1.17
C ASP A 56 -5.06 -5.25 2.51
N ASP A 57 -4.83 -6.45 3.07
CA ASP A 57 -4.06 -6.61 4.31
C ASP A 57 -2.57 -6.30 4.12
N MET A 58 -2.00 -6.67 2.96
CA MET A 58 -0.62 -6.29 2.60
C MET A 58 -0.48 -4.77 2.48
N MET A 59 -1.43 -4.10 1.83
CA MET A 59 -1.44 -2.64 1.74
C MET A 59 -1.61 -2.00 3.12
N TYR A 60 -2.54 -2.51 3.94
CA TYR A 60 -2.75 -2.01 5.30
C TYR A 60 -1.47 -2.13 6.15
N THR A 61 -0.75 -3.25 6.04
CA THR A 61 0.54 -3.45 6.73
C THR A 61 1.57 -2.42 6.28
N ALA A 62 1.66 -2.16 4.97
CA ALA A 62 2.58 -1.15 4.41
C ALA A 62 2.25 0.28 4.89
N LEU A 63 0.96 0.62 4.94
CA LEU A 63 0.48 1.91 5.46
C LEU A 63 0.77 2.02 6.96
N GLN A 64 0.44 0.99 7.73
CA GLN A 64 0.70 0.97 9.17
C GLN A 64 2.19 1.20 9.45
N ALA A 65 3.08 0.50 8.75
CA ALA A 65 4.53 0.71 8.89
C ALA A 65 4.94 2.14 8.55
N LYS A 66 4.46 2.69 7.43
CA LYS A 66 4.75 4.07 7.00
C LYS A 66 4.31 5.10 8.04
N PHE A 67 3.07 5.04 8.52
CA PHE A 67 2.52 6.03 9.43
C PHE A 67 2.92 5.79 10.90
N THR A 68 3.49 4.63 11.27
CA THR A 68 4.04 4.41 12.62
C THR A 68 5.53 4.74 12.72
N GLN A 69 6.28 4.63 11.61
CA GLN A 69 7.70 4.97 11.57
C GLN A 69 7.97 6.47 11.35
N HIS A 70 7.00 7.20 10.79
CA HIS A 70 7.10 8.62 10.46
C HIS A 70 6.07 9.44 11.25
N ALA A 71 6.51 10.08 12.33
CA ALA A 71 5.63 10.83 13.23
C ALA A 71 4.91 11.99 12.51
N GLU A 72 5.60 12.69 11.62
CA GLU A 72 5.05 13.77 10.81
C GLU A 72 3.89 13.30 9.92
N LEU A 73 4.00 12.10 9.34
CA LEU A 73 2.93 11.52 8.53
C LEU A 73 1.78 11.05 9.40
N ARG A 74 2.09 10.47 10.57
CA ARG A 74 1.09 10.08 11.57
C ARG A 74 0.21 11.27 11.96
N GLU A 75 0.84 12.37 12.33
CA GLU A 75 0.13 13.59 12.74
C GLU A 75 -0.66 14.18 11.59
N ALA A 76 -0.11 14.19 10.36
CA ALA A 76 -0.85 14.62 9.18
C ALA A 76 -2.12 13.78 8.94
N LEU A 77 -2.04 12.45 9.10
CA LEU A 77 -3.20 11.56 8.98
C LEU A 77 -4.23 11.81 10.09
N LEU A 78 -3.79 11.98 11.34
CA LEU A 78 -4.68 12.28 12.47
C LEU A 78 -5.38 13.63 12.31
N ALA A 79 -4.66 14.63 11.80
CA ALA A 79 -5.15 15.98 11.55
C ALA A 79 -6.26 16.05 10.50
N THR A 80 -6.43 15.00 9.69
CA THR A 80 -7.59 14.91 8.77
C THR A 80 -8.94 14.83 9.49
N GLY A 81 -8.96 14.67 10.82
CA GLY A 81 -10.20 14.68 11.58
C GLY A 81 -11.12 13.55 11.12
N ASP A 82 -12.41 13.83 10.95
CA ASP A 82 -13.37 12.85 10.45
C ASP A 82 -13.62 13.01 8.94
N ALA A 83 -12.76 13.74 8.24
CA ALA A 83 -12.86 13.91 6.80
C ALA A 83 -12.75 12.56 6.08
N THR A 84 -13.53 12.42 5.01
CA THR A 84 -13.41 11.29 4.08
C THR A 84 -12.19 11.50 3.20
N LEU A 85 -11.32 10.50 3.13
CA LEU A 85 -10.13 10.52 2.28
C LEU A 85 -10.43 9.81 0.98
N ILE A 86 -10.21 10.51 -0.14
CA ILE A 86 -10.45 9.99 -1.49
C ILE A 86 -9.16 10.15 -2.29
N GLU A 87 -8.61 9.04 -2.77
CA GLU A 87 -7.60 9.07 -3.81
C GLU A 87 -8.32 9.32 -5.14
N HIS A 88 -8.03 10.46 -5.78
CA HIS A 88 -8.72 10.87 -7.00
C HIS A 88 -7.84 10.67 -8.23
N THR A 89 -8.16 9.65 -9.05
CA THR A 89 -7.44 9.38 -10.30
C THR A 89 -8.24 8.51 -11.26
N THR A 90 -8.13 8.80 -12.55
CA THR A 90 -8.74 8.00 -13.63
C THR A 90 -8.00 6.70 -13.93
N ASN A 91 -6.82 6.51 -13.34
CA ASN A 91 -5.92 5.40 -13.68
C ASN A 91 -6.13 4.15 -12.81
N ASP A 92 -6.92 4.25 -11.74
CA ASP A 92 -7.14 3.18 -10.79
C ASP A 92 -8.56 3.24 -10.20
N ALA A 93 -9.37 2.22 -10.45
CA ALA A 93 -10.72 2.11 -9.88
C ALA A 93 -10.79 1.17 -8.66
N TYR A 94 -9.68 0.55 -8.26
CA TYR A 94 -9.62 -0.30 -7.06
C TYR A 94 -9.14 0.50 -5.86
N TRP A 95 -7.94 1.06 -5.94
CA TRP A 95 -7.35 1.81 -4.84
C TRP A 95 -7.90 3.23 -4.76
N ALA A 96 -8.33 3.78 -5.89
CA ALA A 96 -8.85 5.13 -6.03
C ALA A 96 -10.32 5.15 -6.48
N ASP A 97 -10.85 6.35 -6.68
CA ASP A 97 -12.24 6.60 -7.06
C ASP A 97 -12.53 6.50 -8.57
N GLY A 98 -11.53 6.18 -9.40
CA GLY A 98 -11.68 6.10 -10.85
C GLY A 98 -11.86 7.44 -11.56
N GLY A 99 -11.74 8.57 -10.87
CA GLY A 99 -11.89 9.93 -11.40
C GLY A 99 -13.33 10.40 -11.58
N ASP A 100 -14.30 9.50 -11.48
CA ASP A 100 -15.73 9.77 -11.60
C ASP A 100 -16.54 9.34 -10.36
N GLY A 101 -15.87 8.78 -9.35
CA GLY A 101 -16.47 8.34 -8.09
C GLY A 101 -16.97 6.90 -8.09
N HIS A 102 -16.86 6.15 -9.20
CA HIS A 102 -17.30 4.75 -9.25
C HIS A 102 -16.25 3.76 -8.73
N GLY A 103 -15.01 4.21 -8.52
CA GLY A 103 -13.94 3.39 -7.96
C GLY A 103 -14.16 3.05 -6.49
N ARG A 104 -13.49 1.99 -6.02
CA ARG A 104 -13.65 1.47 -4.66
C ARG A 104 -12.99 2.34 -3.59
N ASN A 105 -12.06 3.21 -3.97
CA ASN A 105 -11.30 4.07 -3.04
C ASN A 105 -10.71 3.28 -1.85
N MET A 106 -10.23 2.05 -2.10
CA MET A 106 -9.78 1.16 -1.03
C MET A 106 -8.61 1.77 -0.25
N LEU A 107 -7.74 2.56 -0.90
CA LEU A 107 -6.64 3.23 -0.22
C LEU A 107 -7.14 4.24 0.82
N GLY A 108 -8.11 5.08 0.44
CA GLY A 108 -8.75 6.01 1.35
C GLY A 108 -9.42 5.31 2.53
N ILE A 109 -10.15 4.22 2.26
CA ILE A 109 -10.79 3.39 3.28
C ILE A 109 -9.76 2.83 4.28
N LEU A 110 -8.65 2.27 3.80
CA LEU A 110 -7.60 1.72 4.66
C LEU A 110 -6.89 2.80 5.48
N LEU A 111 -6.66 3.99 4.90
CA LEU A 111 -6.10 5.13 5.63
C LEU A 111 -7.01 5.60 6.76
N MET A 112 -8.32 5.68 6.51
CA MET A 112 -9.30 6.02 7.54
C MET A 112 -9.38 4.96 8.64
N ARG A 113 -9.36 3.66 8.27
CA ARG A 113 -9.28 2.56 9.23
C ARG A 113 -8.02 2.66 10.12
N LEU A 114 -6.87 2.99 9.51
CA LEU A 114 -5.61 3.17 10.23
C LEU A 114 -5.65 4.39 11.15
N ARG A 115 -6.22 5.51 10.69
CA ARG A 115 -6.43 6.72 11.50
C ARG A 115 -7.22 6.39 12.78
N ASP A 116 -8.32 5.65 12.65
CA ASP A 116 -9.15 5.27 13.79
C ASP A 116 -8.41 4.31 14.74
N ALA A 117 -7.60 3.41 14.19
CA ALA A 117 -6.75 2.54 15.00
C ALA A 117 -5.70 3.33 15.80
N LEU A 118 -5.09 4.37 15.20
CA LEU A 118 -4.07 5.20 15.83
C LEU A 118 -4.61 6.17 16.89
N ARG A 119 -5.92 6.48 16.86
CA ARG A 119 -6.62 7.30 17.86
C ARG A 119 -6.92 6.55 19.15
N ARG A 120 -7.11 5.23 19.06
CA ARG A 120 -7.41 4.42 20.24
C ARG A 120 -6.13 4.29 21.09
N PRO A 121 -6.16 4.66 22.38
CA PRO A 121 -5.05 4.36 23.26
C PRO A 121 -4.88 2.84 23.37
N ALA A 122 -3.63 2.39 23.43
CA ALA A 122 -3.26 0.99 23.65
C ALA A 122 -3.69 0.51 25.04
#